data_AF-A0A401THL2-F1
#
_entry.id   AF-A0A401THL2-F1
#
_cell.length_a   1.000
_cell.length_b   1.000
_cell.length_c   1.000
_cell.angle_alpha   90.00
_cell.angle_beta   90.00
_cell.angle_gamma   90.00
#
_symmetry.space_group_name_H-M   'P 1'
#
loop_
_entity.id
_entity.type
_entity.pdbx_description
1 polymer ?
#
loop_
_entity_poly.entity_id
_entity_poly.type
_entity_poly.pdbx_seq_one_letter_code
_entity_poly.pdbx_strand_id
1 'polypeptide(L)'
;EIEELEKLVGANVESKALSELVTIKQIKDLKPFPTQVTYFTLNEKVKQMAKNIHTFKDSHILQMCWEKEAKALDKEDVSDEEAEASELASSVSLKDVHTTIWEPCLDKYKEIFKKIKEGSLTFEEVSIIFKDFVDRYEDLRSDFKIMSGLEMSTKSNWIEKRIQQIREYHQLHLAVESAQIIMKAQNILNLTGNFNVLQTLILLVSYLLFLPWDLDITVVVC
;
A
#
# COMPACT_ATOMS: atom_id res chain seq x y z
N GLU A 1 22.04 11.28 -11.68
CA GLU A 1 22.02 10.06 -10.82
C GLU A 1 21.33 8.89 -11.50
N ILE A 2 20.02 8.96 -11.81
CA ILE A 2 19.28 7.84 -12.42
C ILE A 2 19.83 7.46 -13.81
N GLU A 3 20.11 8.45 -14.66
CA GLU A 3 20.67 8.22 -16.01
C GLU A 3 22.03 7.49 -15.99
N GLU A 4 22.85 7.73 -14.96
CA GLU A 4 24.13 7.02 -14.78
C GLU A 4 23.89 5.56 -14.36
N LEU A 5 22.90 5.31 -13.49
CA LEU A 5 22.52 3.96 -13.10
C LEU A 5 21.94 3.18 -14.28
N GLU A 6 21.13 3.82 -15.14
CA GLU A 6 20.59 3.19 -16.35
C GLU A 6 21.70 2.78 -17.32
N LYS A 7 22.73 3.64 -17.49
CA LYS A 7 23.92 3.30 -18.28
C LYS A 7 24.68 2.11 -17.69
N LEU A 8 24.79 2.02 -16.35
CA LEU A 8 25.42 0.87 -15.68
C LEU A 8 24.59 -0.41 -15.84
N VAL A 9 23.26 -0.34 -15.74
CA VAL A 9 22.38 -1.49 -15.95
C VAL A 9 22.43 -1.98 -17.40
N GLY A 10 22.54 -1.07 -18.37
CA GLY A 10 22.63 -1.40 -19.80
C GLY A 10 24.00 -1.92 -20.26
N ALA A 11 25.02 -1.88 -19.42
CA ALA A 11 26.36 -2.34 -19.78
C ALA A 11 26.49 -3.87 -19.72
N ASN A 12 27.29 -4.46 -20.62
CA ASN A 12 27.55 -5.89 -20.61
C ASN A 12 28.50 -6.29 -19.46
N VAL A 13 27.92 -6.79 -18.36
CA VAL A 13 28.64 -7.22 -17.16
C VAL A 13 29.55 -8.43 -17.42
N GLU A 14 29.24 -9.28 -18.40
CA GLU A 14 30.04 -10.49 -18.72
C GLU A 14 31.44 -10.15 -19.26
N SER A 15 31.59 -8.95 -19.84
CA SER A 15 32.86 -8.47 -20.37
C SER A 15 33.73 -7.75 -19.33
N LYS A 16 33.25 -7.56 -18.10
CA LYS A 16 33.92 -6.78 -17.06
C LYS A 16 34.76 -7.66 -16.14
N ALA A 17 35.90 -7.12 -15.70
CA ALA A 17 36.73 -7.78 -14.70
C ALA A 17 36.00 -7.84 -13.34
N LEU A 18 36.15 -8.94 -12.60
CA LEU A 18 35.57 -9.11 -11.27
C LEU A 18 35.93 -7.96 -10.31
N SER A 19 37.13 -7.39 -10.45
CA SER A 19 37.60 -6.22 -9.67
C SER A 19 36.74 -4.97 -9.84
N GLU A 20 36.07 -4.83 -10.99
CA GLU A 20 35.18 -3.70 -11.26
C GLU A 20 33.79 -3.91 -10.66
N LEU A 21 33.41 -5.17 -10.44
CA LEU A 21 32.06 -5.54 -10.03
C LEU A 21 31.94 -5.71 -8.52
N VAL A 22 33.00 -6.24 -7.90
CA VAL A 22 33.00 -6.65 -6.50
C VAL A 22 34.31 -6.30 -5.80
N THR A 23 34.24 -6.17 -4.48
CA THR A 23 35.45 -6.10 -3.67
C THR A 23 36.21 -7.42 -3.70
N ILE A 24 37.41 -7.41 -4.28
CA ILE A 24 38.33 -8.56 -4.24
C ILE A 24 38.98 -8.63 -2.87
N LYS A 25 38.86 -9.79 -2.21
CA LYS A 25 39.58 -10.10 -0.96
C LYS A 25 40.57 -11.23 -1.22
N GLN A 26 41.75 -11.16 -0.60
CA GLN A 26 42.68 -12.28 -0.64
C GLN A 26 42.10 -13.47 0.15
N ILE A 27 42.43 -14.68 -0.29
CA ILE A 27 41.89 -15.93 0.29
C ILE A 27 42.14 -16.00 1.81
N LYS A 28 43.25 -15.43 2.28
CA LYS A 28 43.62 -15.39 3.71
C LYS A 28 42.73 -14.48 4.56
N ASP A 29 42.03 -13.54 3.93
CA ASP A 29 41.17 -12.53 4.57
C ASP A 29 39.67 -12.80 4.35
N LEU A 30 39.32 -13.95 3.77
CA LEU A 30 37.94 -14.39 3.58
C LEU A 30 37.30 -14.70 4.94
N LYS A 31 36.69 -13.68 5.56
CA LYS A 31 35.64 -13.91 6.57
C LYS A 31 34.38 -14.45 5.88
N PRO A 32 33.50 -15.19 6.58
CA PRO A 32 32.25 -15.74 6.03
C PRO A 32 31.20 -14.70 5.60
N PHE A 33 31.57 -13.42 5.48
CA PHE A 33 30.70 -12.34 5.04
C PHE A 33 30.60 -12.31 3.51
N PRO A 34 29.41 -12.01 2.96
CA PRO A 34 29.20 -11.97 1.53
C PRO A 34 30.09 -10.94 0.84
N THR A 35 30.53 -11.26 -0.37
CA THR A 35 31.27 -10.35 -1.25
C THR A 35 30.43 -9.10 -1.53
N GLN A 36 31.00 -7.91 -1.31
CA GLN A 36 30.30 -6.66 -1.52
C GLN A 36 30.33 -6.26 -2.99
N VAL A 37 29.16 -6.08 -3.60
CA VAL A 37 29.01 -5.53 -4.95
C VAL A 37 29.32 -4.04 -4.91
N THR A 38 30.36 -3.63 -5.64
CA THR A 38 30.83 -2.24 -5.74
C THR A 38 30.43 -1.60 -7.07
N TYR A 39 29.89 -2.39 -8.00
CA TYR A 39 29.50 -1.94 -9.34
C TYR A 39 28.53 -0.75 -9.32
N PHE A 40 27.58 -0.76 -8.38
CA PHE A 40 26.70 0.36 -8.13
C PHE A 40 27.23 1.16 -6.93
N THR A 41 27.68 2.39 -7.18
CA THR A 41 28.13 3.33 -6.14
C THR A 41 26.92 3.99 -5.45
N LEU A 42 26.05 3.16 -4.87
CA LEU A 42 24.87 3.59 -4.11
C LEU A 42 25.16 3.54 -2.62
N ASN A 43 24.64 4.52 -1.88
CA ASN A 43 24.67 4.49 -0.42
C ASN A 43 23.78 3.34 0.11
N GLU A 44 24.03 2.91 1.35
CA GLU A 44 23.34 1.74 1.92
C GLU A 44 21.82 1.97 2.04
N LYS A 45 21.39 3.19 2.32
CA LYS A 45 19.97 3.56 2.41
C LYS A 45 19.23 3.33 1.09
N VAL A 46 19.78 3.82 -0.01
CA VAL A 46 19.23 3.65 -1.36
C VAL A 46 19.27 2.18 -1.78
N LYS A 47 20.29 1.42 -1.39
CA LYS A 47 20.32 -0.04 -1.61
C LYS A 47 19.20 -0.77 -0.88
N GLN A 48 18.95 -0.44 0.40
CA GLN A 48 17.86 -1.04 1.16
C GLN A 48 16.48 -0.63 0.61
N MET A 49 16.31 0.63 0.21
CA MET A 49 15.12 1.09 -0.50
C MET A 49 14.88 0.29 -1.78
N ALA A 50 15.88 0.19 -2.67
CA ALA A 50 15.76 -0.55 -3.92
C ALA A 50 15.42 -2.04 -3.67
N LYS A 51 16.04 -2.67 -2.66
CA LYS A 51 15.74 -4.04 -2.26
C LYS A 51 14.28 -4.18 -1.81
N ASN A 52 13.79 -3.28 -0.97
CA ASN A 52 12.42 -3.33 -0.48
C ASN A 52 11.41 -3.07 -1.60
N ILE A 53 11.65 -2.06 -2.44
CA ILE A 53 10.83 -1.79 -3.64
C ILE A 53 10.77 -3.05 -4.50
N HIS A 54 11.90 -3.67 -4.80
CA HIS A 54 11.92 -4.90 -5.59
C HIS A 54 11.14 -6.06 -4.92
N THR A 55 11.20 -6.15 -3.59
CA THR A 55 10.51 -7.21 -2.83
C THR A 55 9.00 -7.02 -2.82
N PHE A 56 8.52 -5.78 -2.72
CA PHE A 56 7.13 -5.45 -2.47
C PHE A 56 6.42 -4.75 -3.64
N LYS A 57 7.09 -4.54 -4.78
CA LYS A 57 6.58 -3.81 -5.97
C LYS A 57 5.22 -4.29 -6.47
N ASP A 58 4.90 -5.57 -6.29
CA ASP A 58 3.67 -6.19 -6.79
C ASP A 58 2.51 -6.05 -5.77
N SER A 59 2.73 -5.39 -4.62
CA SER A 59 1.68 -4.99 -3.67
C SER A 59 1.03 -3.68 -4.11
N HIS A 60 -0.25 -3.75 -4.47
CA HIS A 60 -1.12 -2.60 -4.73
C HIS A 60 -1.22 -1.70 -3.50
N ILE A 61 -1.26 -2.25 -2.28
CA ILE A 61 -1.31 -1.45 -1.05
C ILE A 61 -0.03 -0.61 -0.90
N LEU A 62 1.15 -1.14 -1.25
CA LEU A 62 2.38 -0.36 -1.27
C LEU A 62 2.33 0.74 -2.33
N GLN A 63 1.87 0.42 -3.54
CA GLN A 63 1.73 1.40 -4.63
C GLN A 63 0.79 2.54 -4.23
N MET A 64 -0.32 2.22 -3.55
CA MET A 64 -1.25 3.22 -2.99
C MET A 64 -0.55 4.13 -1.97
N CYS A 65 0.24 3.59 -1.04
CA CYS A 65 1.03 4.40 -0.10
C CYS A 65 2.01 5.31 -0.85
N TRP A 66 2.73 4.76 -1.82
CA TRP A 66 3.70 5.51 -2.63
C TRP A 66 3.04 6.67 -3.38
N GLU A 67 1.93 6.40 -4.07
CA GLU A 67 1.19 7.43 -4.80
C GLU A 67 0.68 8.53 -3.88
N LYS A 68 0.24 8.19 -2.66
CA LYS A 68 -0.25 9.16 -1.71
C LYS A 68 0.85 10.14 -1.30
N GLU A 69 2.03 9.64 -0.96
CA GLU A 69 3.17 10.49 -0.57
C GLU A 69 3.70 11.30 -1.76
N ALA A 70 3.79 10.68 -2.96
CA ALA A 70 4.20 11.39 -4.17
C ALA A 70 3.25 12.55 -4.54
N LYS A 71 1.93 12.35 -4.39
CA LYS A 71 0.92 13.40 -4.63
C LYS A 71 0.88 14.46 -3.53
N ALA A 72 1.39 14.18 -2.33
CA ALA A 72 1.47 15.17 -1.25
C ALA A 72 2.54 16.22 -1.57
N LEU A 73 3.68 15.79 -2.11
CA LEU A 73 4.76 16.68 -2.54
C LEU A 73 4.33 17.64 -3.65
N ASP A 74 3.58 17.15 -4.63
CA ASP A 74 3.05 17.96 -5.74
C ASP A 74 2.05 19.04 -5.28
N LYS A 75 1.46 18.91 -4.07
CA LYS A 75 0.49 19.88 -3.54
C LYS A 75 1.12 20.91 -2.60
N GLU A 76 2.20 20.57 -1.91
CA GLU A 76 2.93 21.54 -1.06
C GLU A 76 3.65 22.59 -1.91
N ASP A 77 4.03 22.27 -3.15
CA ASP A 77 4.67 23.22 -4.07
C ASP A 77 3.71 24.25 -4.72
N VAL A 78 2.40 24.19 -4.46
CA VAL A 78 1.38 25.06 -5.11
C VAL A 78 0.84 26.15 -4.17
N SER A 79 1.33 26.24 -2.92
CA SER A 79 0.76 27.15 -1.92
C SER A 79 1.50 28.47 -1.66
N ASP A 80 2.47 28.89 -2.48
CA ASP A 80 3.02 30.25 -2.41
C ASP A 80 3.41 30.76 -3.82
N GLU A 81 2.82 31.90 -4.19
CA GLU A 81 3.22 32.90 -5.19
C GLU A 81 3.67 32.45 -6.62
N GLU A 82 2.86 32.84 -7.60
CA GLU A 82 3.31 33.31 -8.93
C GLU A 82 4.27 32.41 -9.73
N ALA A 83 3.66 31.52 -10.53
CA ALA A 83 4.02 31.27 -11.93
C ALA A 83 5.53 31.31 -12.32
N GLU A 84 6.31 30.40 -11.75
CA GLU A 84 7.41 29.72 -12.45
C GLU A 84 7.03 28.24 -12.53
N ALA A 85 6.04 27.95 -13.38
CA ALA A 85 5.80 26.58 -13.79
C ALA A 85 7.08 26.04 -14.44
N SER A 86 7.60 24.93 -13.89
CA SER A 86 8.59 24.04 -14.52
C SER A 86 10.08 24.32 -14.27
N GLU A 87 10.55 24.31 -13.02
CA GLU A 87 11.98 23.99 -12.74
C GLU A 87 12.23 22.93 -11.65
N LEU A 88 11.25 22.52 -10.83
CA LEU A 88 11.41 21.44 -9.83
C LEU A 88 11.33 20.01 -10.40
N ALA A 89 10.86 19.84 -11.64
CA ALA A 89 11.00 18.57 -12.36
C ALA A 89 12.48 18.23 -12.70
N SER A 90 13.39 19.19 -12.50
CA SER A 90 14.82 19.04 -12.71
C SER A 90 15.51 18.65 -11.42
N SER A 91 15.79 17.35 -11.27
CA SER A 91 16.73 16.76 -10.30
C SER A 91 16.25 16.58 -8.84
N VAL A 92 15.15 15.84 -8.63
CA VAL A 92 14.95 15.15 -7.34
C VAL A 92 16.03 14.08 -7.18
N SER A 93 16.89 14.17 -6.16
CA SER A 93 17.94 13.19 -5.94
C SER A 93 17.37 11.88 -5.39
N LEU A 94 18.08 10.76 -5.57
CA LEU A 94 17.66 9.46 -4.98
C LEU A 94 17.60 9.52 -3.45
N LYS A 95 18.39 10.41 -2.84
CA LYS A 95 18.37 10.65 -1.40
C LYS A 95 17.09 11.38 -0.99
N ASP A 96 16.65 12.36 -1.76
CA ASP A 96 15.41 13.10 -1.49
C ASP A 96 14.21 12.18 -1.66
N VAL A 97 14.17 11.35 -2.72
CA VAL A 97 13.14 10.31 -2.87
C VAL A 97 13.11 9.37 -1.67
N HIS A 98 14.29 8.97 -1.17
CA HIS A 98 14.37 8.10 -0.01
C HIS A 98 13.72 8.71 1.24
N THR A 99 14.01 9.98 1.54
CA THR A 99 13.55 10.62 2.79
C THR A 99 12.15 11.20 2.70
N THR A 100 11.75 11.73 1.54
CA THR A 100 10.48 12.44 1.37
C THR A 100 9.33 11.54 0.93
N ILE A 101 9.61 10.48 0.16
CA ILE A 101 8.58 9.58 -0.37
C ILE A 101 8.68 8.21 0.30
N TRP A 102 9.86 7.59 0.23
CA TRP A 102 9.99 6.18 0.57
C TRP A 102 9.87 5.88 2.06
N GLU A 103 10.56 6.64 2.92
CA GLU A 103 10.47 6.46 4.38
C GLU A 103 9.01 6.59 4.88
N PRO A 104 8.26 7.68 4.57
CA PRO A 104 6.85 7.80 4.96
C PRO A 104 5.96 6.71 4.35
N CYS A 105 6.15 6.38 3.07
CA CYS A 105 5.41 5.31 2.39
C CYS A 105 5.59 3.95 3.10
N LEU A 106 6.84 3.59 3.42
CA LEU A 106 7.16 2.32 4.06
C LEU A 106 6.61 2.26 5.49
N ASP A 107 6.66 3.37 6.23
CA ASP A 107 6.10 3.43 7.58
C ASP A 107 4.58 3.29 7.56
N LYS A 108 3.89 3.94 6.60
CA LYS A 108 2.45 3.74 6.40
C LYS A 108 2.11 2.32 6.02
N TYR A 109 2.88 1.70 5.13
CA TYR A 109 2.70 0.31 4.73
C TYR A 109 2.82 -0.65 5.92
N LYS A 110 3.81 -0.45 6.79
CA LYS A 110 3.98 -1.23 8.03
C LYS A 110 2.86 -0.99 9.04
N GLU A 111 2.39 0.26 9.17
CA GLU A 111 1.26 0.59 10.04
C GLU A 111 -0.01 -0.14 9.59
N ILE A 112 -0.30 -0.12 8.29
CA ILE A 112 -1.44 -0.85 7.70
C ILE A 112 -1.30 -2.35 7.99
N PHE A 113 -0.14 -2.94 7.72
CA PHE A 113 0.12 -4.36 8.03
C PHE A 113 -0.15 -4.71 9.50
N LYS A 114 0.36 -3.88 10.43
CA LYS A 114 0.14 -4.07 11.87
C LYS A 114 -1.35 -4.03 12.21
N LYS A 115 -2.08 -3.01 11.75
CA LYS A 115 -3.52 -2.86 12.01
C LYS A 115 -4.35 -4.00 11.43
N ILE A 116 -4.00 -4.46 10.22
CA ILE A 116 -4.64 -5.62 9.59
C ILE A 116 -4.51 -6.85 10.49
N LYS A 117 -3.30 -7.14 10.96
CA LYS A 117 -3.07 -8.30 11.83
C LYS A 117 -3.81 -8.18 13.17
N GLU A 118 -3.72 -7.02 13.81
CA GLU A 118 -4.34 -6.77 15.11
C GLU A 118 -5.86 -6.74 15.05
N GLY A 119 -6.45 -6.48 13.88
CA GLY A 119 -7.89 -6.30 13.80
C GLY A 119 -8.35 -4.88 14.12
N SER A 120 -7.43 -3.90 14.10
CA SER A 120 -7.65 -2.56 14.63
C SER A 120 -7.91 -1.49 13.56
N LEU A 121 -8.03 -1.87 12.29
CA LEU A 121 -8.54 -0.96 11.26
C LEU A 121 -9.98 -0.57 11.56
N THR A 122 -10.32 0.71 11.38
CA THR A 122 -11.72 1.14 11.38
C THR A 122 -12.38 0.77 10.05
N PHE A 123 -13.71 0.66 10.05
CA PHE A 123 -14.44 0.44 8.80
C PHE A 123 -14.24 1.55 7.77
N GLU A 124 -14.01 2.80 8.19
CA GLU A 124 -13.60 3.88 7.30
C GLU A 124 -12.23 3.63 6.67
N GLU A 125 -11.24 3.18 7.44
CA GLU A 125 -9.93 2.84 6.87
C GLU A 125 -10.03 1.68 5.87
N VAL A 126 -10.90 0.69 6.15
CA VAL A 126 -11.18 -0.43 5.25
C VAL A 126 -11.76 0.05 3.93
N SER A 127 -12.74 0.97 3.98
CA SER A 127 -13.37 1.50 2.77
C SER A 127 -12.40 2.30 1.90
N ILE A 128 -11.37 2.91 2.48
CA ILE A 128 -10.36 3.66 1.73
C ILE A 128 -9.26 2.75 1.19
N ILE A 129 -8.70 1.89 2.05
CA ILE A 129 -7.52 1.06 1.71
C ILE A 129 -7.91 -0.06 0.75
N PHE A 130 -9.09 -0.66 0.92
CA PHE A 130 -9.49 -1.85 0.16
C PHE A 130 -10.52 -1.59 -0.94
N LYS A 131 -10.84 -0.32 -1.24
CA LYS A 131 -11.80 0.07 -2.29
C LYS A 131 -11.54 -0.60 -3.64
N ASP A 132 -10.28 -0.77 -4.02
CA ASP A 132 -9.93 -1.30 -5.33
C ASP A 132 -10.06 -2.83 -5.37
N PHE A 133 -10.23 -3.49 -4.22
CA PHE A 133 -10.34 -4.95 -4.11
C PHE A 133 -11.79 -5.47 -4.06
N VAL A 134 -12.79 -4.62 -4.23
CA VAL A 134 -14.19 -5.06 -4.37
C VAL A 134 -14.27 -6.09 -5.50
N ASP A 135 -14.80 -7.27 -5.17
CA ASP A 135 -14.88 -8.46 -6.04
C ASP A 135 -13.53 -9.01 -6.58
N ARG A 136 -12.40 -8.50 -6.10
CA ARG A 136 -11.04 -8.94 -6.46
C ARG A 136 -10.28 -9.52 -5.25
N TYR A 137 -10.94 -10.41 -4.52
CA TYR A 137 -10.39 -10.96 -3.26
C TYR A 137 -9.18 -11.90 -3.45
N GLU A 138 -8.98 -12.46 -4.65
CA GLU A 138 -7.75 -13.21 -4.97
C GLU A 138 -6.53 -12.30 -5.15
N ASP A 139 -6.74 -11.11 -5.73
CA ASP A 139 -5.71 -10.08 -5.82
C ASP A 139 -5.34 -9.59 -4.42
N LEU A 140 -6.34 -9.36 -3.56
CA LEU A 140 -6.13 -9.00 -2.15
C LEU A 140 -5.36 -10.08 -1.37
N ARG A 141 -5.67 -11.36 -1.62
CA ARG A 141 -4.93 -12.48 -1.04
C ARG A 141 -3.47 -12.48 -1.46
N SER A 142 -3.20 -12.18 -2.73
CA SER A 142 -1.84 -12.09 -3.25
C SER A 142 -1.09 -10.92 -2.63
N ASP A 143 -1.76 -9.77 -2.47
CA ASP A 143 -1.21 -8.59 -1.80
C ASP A 143 -0.85 -8.89 -0.33
N PHE A 144 -1.75 -9.52 0.42
CA PHE A 144 -1.49 -9.93 1.81
C PHE A 144 -0.34 -10.95 1.94
N LYS A 145 -0.17 -11.83 0.96
CA LYS A 145 0.99 -12.74 0.92
C LYS A 145 2.28 -11.96 0.70
N ILE A 146 2.31 -10.98 -0.21
CA ILE A 146 3.47 -10.11 -0.41
C ILE A 146 3.78 -9.33 0.87
N MET A 147 2.76 -8.70 1.46
CA MET A 147 2.86 -7.92 2.70
C MET A 147 3.34 -8.76 3.89
N SER A 148 3.00 -10.06 3.93
CA SER A 148 3.48 -10.96 4.98
C SER A 148 5.01 -11.07 5.02
N GLY A 149 5.71 -10.74 3.93
CA GLY A 149 7.16 -10.65 3.88
C GLY A 149 7.77 -9.55 4.78
N LEU A 150 6.96 -8.64 5.33
CA LEU A 150 7.40 -7.69 6.36
C LEU A 150 7.82 -8.38 7.66
N GLU A 151 7.30 -9.59 7.92
CA GLU A 151 7.72 -10.43 9.04
C GLU A 151 8.35 -11.73 8.54
N MET A 152 9.41 -12.18 9.20
CA MET A 152 10.03 -13.48 8.91
C MET A 152 9.18 -14.68 9.39
N SER A 153 7.94 -14.45 9.83
CA SER A 153 7.11 -15.50 10.42
C SER A 153 6.34 -16.27 9.33
N THR A 154 6.27 -17.60 9.47
CA THR A 154 5.55 -18.48 8.55
C THR A 154 4.03 -18.49 8.79
N LYS A 155 3.53 -17.72 9.77
CA LYS A 155 2.12 -17.77 10.19
C LYS A 155 1.30 -16.68 9.49
N SER A 156 0.90 -16.97 8.26
CA SER A 156 -0.07 -16.18 7.50
C SER A 156 -1.52 -16.65 7.73
N ASN A 157 -1.81 -17.20 8.92
CA ASN A 157 -3.13 -17.75 9.28
C ASN A 157 -4.22 -16.67 9.45
N TRP A 158 -3.84 -15.40 9.51
CA TRP A 158 -4.75 -14.26 9.60
C TRP A 158 -5.34 -13.87 8.23
N ILE A 159 -4.68 -14.21 7.11
CA ILE A 159 -5.02 -13.72 5.77
C ILE A 159 -6.47 -14.05 5.41
N GLU A 160 -6.87 -15.32 5.49
CA GLU A 160 -8.21 -15.76 5.11
C GLU A 160 -9.30 -15.11 5.98
N LYS A 161 -9.03 -14.99 7.29
CA LYS A 161 -9.96 -14.32 8.21
C LYS A 161 -10.16 -12.86 7.82
N ARG A 162 -9.07 -12.12 7.53
CA ARG A 162 -9.17 -10.70 7.17
C ARG A 162 -9.82 -10.48 5.82
N ILE A 163 -9.54 -11.33 4.84
CA ILE A 163 -10.22 -11.28 3.52
C ILE A 163 -11.72 -11.47 3.68
N GLN A 164 -12.14 -12.42 4.53
CA GLN A 164 -13.56 -12.67 4.77
C GLN A 164 -14.23 -11.45 5.43
N GLN A 165 -13.60 -10.83 6.44
CA GLN A 165 -14.12 -9.62 7.09
C GLN A 165 -14.23 -8.43 6.11
N ILE A 166 -13.24 -8.23 5.24
CA ILE A 166 -13.28 -7.18 4.19
C ILE A 166 -14.42 -7.44 3.21
N ARG A 167 -14.60 -8.70 2.79
CA ARG A 167 -15.69 -9.08 1.89
C ARG A 167 -17.06 -8.81 2.50
N GLU A 168 -17.27 -9.20 3.75
CA GLU A 168 -18.52 -8.95 4.46
C GLU A 168 -18.79 -7.45 4.59
N TYR A 169 -17.76 -6.65 4.88
CA TYR A 169 -17.91 -5.20 4.91
C TYR A 169 -18.27 -4.61 3.53
N HIS A 170 -17.60 -5.03 2.45
CA HIS A 170 -17.95 -4.58 1.10
C HIS A 170 -19.39 -4.94 0.73
N GLN A 171 -19.85 -6.14 1.09
CA GLN A 171 -21.23 -6.57 0.87
C GLN A 171 -22.23 -5.73 1.67
N LEU A 172 -21.92 -5.43 2.94
CA LEU A 172 -22.74 -4.56 3.77
C LEU A 172 -22.83 -3.15 3.18
N HIS A 173 -21.70 -2.58 2.75
CA HIS A 173 -21.66 -1.26 2.13
C HIS A 173 -22.51 -1.21 0.85
N LEU A 174 -22.39 -2.22 -0.01
CA LEU A 174 -23.21 -2.35 -1.23
C LEU A 174 -24.71 -2.47 -0.91
N ALA A 175 -25.07 -3.21 0.14
CA ALA A 175 -26.46 -3.35 0.57
C ALA A 175 -27.03 -2.00 1.04
N VAL A 176 -26.23 -1.18 1.73
CA VAL A 176 -26.61 0.18 2.17
C VAL A 176 -26.79 1.12 0.98
N GLU A 177 -25.85 1.14 0.04
CA GLU A 177 -25.99 1.94 -1.18
C GLU A 177 -27.25 1.55 -1.96
N SER A 178 -27.51 0.24 -2.08
CA SER A 178 -28.72 -0.29 -2.69
C SER A 178 -29.98 0.15 -1.95
N ALA A 179 -29.98 0.09 -0.61
CA ALA A 179 -31.08 0.56 0.22
C ALA A 179 -31.35 2.07 0.03
N GLN A 180 -30.30 2.89 -0.05
CA GLN A 180 -30.42 4.33 -0.31
C GLN A 180 -31.03 4.60 -1.69
N ILE A 181 -30.65 3.85 -2.72
CA ILE A 181 -31.23 3.96 -4.07
C ILE A 181 -32.72 3.56 -4.05
N ILE A 182 -33.07 2.46 -3.36
CA ILE A 182 -34.47 2.02 -3.24
C ILE A 182 -35.31 3.06 -2.49
N MET A 183 -34.81 3.65 -1.40
CA MET A 183 -35.50 4.72 -0.68
C MET A 183 -35.70 5.96 -1.55
N LYS A 184 -34.71 6.33 -2.39
CA LYS A 184 -34.88 7.41 -3.37
C LYS A 184 -35.97 7.09 -4.38
N ALA A 185 -36.00 5.86 -4.93
CA ALA A 185 -37.02 5.43 -5.86
C ALA A 185 -38.42 5.39 -5.22
N GLN A 186 -38.53 4.91 -3.97
CA GLN A 186 -39.77 4.93 -3.19
C GLN A 186 -40.34 6.35 -3.11
N ASN A 187 -39.50 7.33 -2.78
CA ASN A 187 -39.90 8.73 -2.68
C ASN A 187 -40.33 9.31 -4.04
N ILE A 188 -39.59 9.04 -5.11
CA ILE A 188 -39.90 9.54 -6.47
C ILE A 188 -41.21 8.96 -6.99
N LEU A 189 -41.44 7.66 -6.75
CA LEU A 189 -42.60 6.93 -7.24
C LEU A 189 -43.79 6.97 -6.28
N ASN A 190 -43.67 7.66 -5.15
CA ASN A 190 -44.67 7.73 -4.07
C ASN A 190 -45.16 6.33 -3.63
N LEU A 191 -44.26 5.35 -3.55
CA LEU A 191 -44.61 3.99 -3.15
C LEU A 191 -45.01 3.97 -1.67
N THR A 192 -46.24 3.52 -1.41
CA THR A 192 -46.77 3.34 -0.07
C THR A 192 -46.57 1.89 0.37
N GLY A 193 -45.66 1.68 1.33
CA GLY A 193 -45.32 0.36 1.86
C GLY A 193 -44.40 0.48 3.07
N ASN A 194 -44.10 -0.63 3.74
CA ASN A 194 -43.19 -0.64 4.87
C ASN A 194 -41.74 -0.83 4.40
N PHE A 195 -40.91 0.20 4.54
CA PHE A 195 -39.49 0.19 4.19
C PHE A 195 -38.57 0.31 5.41
N ASN A 196 -39.09 0.11 6.64
CA ASN A 196 -38.33 0.27 7.87
C ASN A 196 -37.03 -0.55 7.90
N VAL A 197 -37.02 -1.75 7.32
CA VAL A 197 -35.82 -2.60 7.26
C VAL A 197 -34.67 -1.90 6.53
N LEU A 198 -34.95 -1.22 5.42
CA LEU A 198 -33.94 -0.47 4.67
C LEU A 198 -33.45 0.73 5.46
N GLN A 199 -34.35 1.41 6.16
CA GLN A 199 -33.99 2.56 6.98
C GLN A 199 -33.13 2.17 8.19
N THR A 200 -33.44 1.04 8.84
CA THR A 200 -32.60 0.46 9.90
C THR A 200 -31.21 0.12 9.37
N LEU A 201 -31.12 -0.54 8.22
CA LEU A 201 -29.84 -0.89 7.60
C LEU A 201 -28.97 0.35 7.32
N ILE A 202 -29.57 1.42 6.80
CA ILE A 202 -28.87 2.68 6.52
C ILE A 202 -28.37 3.34 7.81
N LEU A 203 -29.21 3.39 8.85
CA LEU A 203 -28.85 4.00 10.13
C LEU A 203 -27.71 3.24 10.83
N LEU A 204 -27.72 1.91 10.74
CA LEU A 204 -26.73 1.05 11.40
C LEU A 204 -25.31 1.33 10.90
N VAL A 205 -25.14 1.50 9.59
CA VAL A 205 -23.81 1.69 9.00
C VAL A 205 -23.19 3.06 9.32
N SER A 206 -24.01 4.10 9.57
CA SER A 206 -23.49 5.39 10.07
C SER A 206 -22.76 5.28 11.41
N TYR A 207 -23.11 4.30 12.26
CA TYR A 207 -22.45 4.09 13.56
C TYR A 207 -21.25 3.16 13.47
N LEU A 208 -21.19 2.31 12.43
CA LEU A 208 -20.11 1.35 12.26
C LEU A 208 -18.79 2.00 11.86
N LEU A 209 -18.78 3.15 11.19
CA LEU A 209 -17.56 3.74 10.62
C LEU A 209 -16.38 3.90 11.60
N PHE A 210 -16.66 4.14 12.88
CA PHE A 210 -15.66 4.34 13.94
C PHE A 210 -15.28 3.07 14.70
N LEU A 211 -15.92 1.95 14.40
CA LEU A 211 -15.69 0.70 15.09
C LEU A 211 -14.58 -0.13 14.41
N PRO A 212 -13.83 -0.93 15.18
CA PRO A 212 -12.88 -1.89 14.62
C PRO A 212 -13.58 -2.91 13.71
N TRP A 213 -12.97 -3.20 12.56
CA TRP A 213 -13.50 -4.20 11.62
C TRP A 213 -13.46 -5.65 12.11
N ASP A 214 -12.83 -5.93 13.26
CA ASP A 214 -12.77 -7.27 13.80
C ASP A 214 -14.05 -7.69 14.55
N LEU A 215 -14.97 -6.75 14.74
CA LEU A 215 -16.34 -6.99 15.17
C LEU A 215 -17.07 -7.92 14.18
N ASP A 216 -17.79 -8.90 14.73
CA ASP A 216 -18.62 -9.79 13.94
C ASP A 216 -19.82 -9.01 13.38
N ILE A 217 -19.75 -8.64 12.11
CA ILE A 217 -20.81 -7.88 11.42
C ILE A 217 -22.14 -8.62 11.49
N THR A 218 -22.12 -9.95 11.51
CA THR A 218 -23.32 -10.79 11.66
C THR A 218 -24.02 -10.55 13.00
N VAL A 219 -23.25 -10.32 14.06
CA VAL A 219 -23.80 -10.02 15.40
C VAL A 219 -24.30 -8.58 15.50
N VAL A 220 -23.76 -7.66 14.70
CA VAL A 220 -24.20 -6.26 14.72
C VAL A 220 -25.47 -6.06 13.88
N VAL A 221 -25.66 -6.83 12.80
CA VAL A 221 -26.75 -6.67 11.83
C VAL A 221 -27.97 -7.57 12.12
N CYS A 222 -27.84 -8.59 12.98
CA CYS A 222 -28.94 -9.43 13.47
C CYS A 222 -29.54 -8.90 14.78
#